data_AF-A0A3P8M5A3-F1
#
_entry.id   AF-A0A3P8M5A3-F1
#
_cell.length_a   1.000
_cell.length_b   1.000
_cell.length_c   1.000
_cell.angle_alpha   90.00
_cell.angle_beta   90.00
_cell.angle_gamma   90.00
#
_symmetry.space_group_name_H-M   'P 1'
#
loop_
_entity.id
_entity.type
_entity.pdbx_description
1 polymer ?
#
loop_
_entity_poly.entity_id
_entity_poly.type
_entity_poly.pdbx_seq_one_letter_code
_entity_poly.pdbx_strand_id
1 'polypeptide(L)' 'MTEITLYDIYMALGEPALFALGNRSENPQCLVEQGVNRVMSATLADAQTLILDRFKSLTLQDIGGEFISYFNDKGHNS' A
#
# COMPACT_ATOMS: atom_id res chain seq x y z
N MET A 1 1.87 20.82 16.56
CA MET A 1 2.82 19.79 16.11
C MET A 1 2.21 19.12 14.90
N THR A 2 2.99 18.91 13.83
CA THR A 2 2.56 18.10 12.69
C THR A 2 2.77 16.63 13.07
N GLU A 3 1.71 15.83 13.03
CA GLU A 3 1.79 14.39 13.32
C GLU A 3 2.47 13.67 12.14
N ILE A 4 3.33 12.70 12.44
CA ILE A 4 3.97 11.86 11.42
C ILE A 4 2.97 10.78 11.02
N THR A 5 2.67 10.71 9.73
CA THR A 5 1.78 9.70 9.14
C THR A 5 2.55 8.48 8.63
N LEU A 6 1.83 7.39 8.37
CA LEU A 6 2.40 6.23 7.67
C LEU A 6 2.83 6.61 6.25
N TYR A 7 2.15 7.57 5.61
CA TYR A 7 2.55 8.10 4.31
C TYR A 7 3.92 8.79 4.38
N ASP A 8 4.20 9.55 5.43
CA ASP A 8 5.52 10.20 5.59
C ASP A 8 6.64 9.16 5.73
N ILE A 9 6.38 8.05 6.42
CA ILE A 9 7.32 6.92 6.52
C ILE A 9 7.50 6.24 5.16
N TYR A 10 6.40 5.99 4.45
CA TYR A 10 6.42 5.40 3.10
C TYR A 10 7.28 6.23 2.13
N MET A 11 7.12 7.55 2.15
CA MET A 11 7.94 8.49 1.37
C MET A 11 9.41 8.47 1.79
N ALA A 12 9.68 8.48 3.10
CA ALA A 12 11.06 8.45 3.63
C ALA A 12 11.83 7.17 3.26
N LEU A 13 11.12 6.07 3.03
CA LEU A 13 11.68 4.80 2.60
C LEU A 13 11.81 4.67 1.07
N GLY A 14 11.54 5.73 0.32
CA GLY A 14 11.72 5.78 -1.14
C GLY A 14 10.57 5.17 -1.93
N GLU A 15 9.34 5.25 -1.40
CA GLU A 15 8.11 4.83 -2.11
C GLU A 15 8.20 3.41 -2.67
N PRO A 16 8.40 2.38 -1.83
CA PRO A 16 8.51 1.01 -2.31
C PRO A 16 7.26 0.60 -3.11
N ALA A 17 7.47 -0.23 -4.13
CA ALA A 17 6.38 -0.69 -5.00
C ALA A 17 5.30 -1.43 -4.18
N LEU A 18 4.06 -0.96 -4.26
CA LEU A 18 2.93 -1.58 -3.56
C LEU A 18 2.45 -2.88 -4.23
N PHE A 19 2.67 -3.00 -5.54
CA PHE A 19 2.28 -4.16 -6.32
C PHE A 19 3.47 -4.68 -7.14
N ALA A 20 3.69 -5.99 -7.11
CA ALA A 20 4.66 -6.69 -7.96
C ALA A 20 3.96 -7.40 -9.13
N LEU A 21 2.89 -6.81 -9.67
CA LEU A 21 2.10 -7.35 -10.78
C LEU A 21 2.49 -6.60 -12.06
N GLY A 22 3.40 -7.18 -12.84
CA GLY A 22 3.83 -6.65 -14.13
C GLY A 22 3.31 -7.47 -15.31
N ASN A 23 3.12 -6.83 -16.46
CA ASN A 23 2.82 -7.53 -17.71
C ASN A 23 4.06 -8.30 -18.16
N ARG A 24 3.89 -9.58 -18.55
CA ARG A 24 5.01 -10.41 -19.03
C ARG A 24 5.57 -9.98 -20.39
N SER A 25 4.84 -9.17 -21.14
CA SER A 25 5.24 -8.68 -22.47
C SER A 25 5.12 -7.17 -22.53
N GLU A 26 6.20 -6.49 -22.93
CA GLU A 26 6.25 -5.03 -23.12
C GLU A 26 5.55 -4.59 -24.42
N ASN A 27 5.29 -5.51 -25.35
CA ASN A 27 4.62 -5.23 -26.63
C ASN A 27 3.68 -6.38 -27.05
N PRO A 28 2.54 -6.55 -26.36
CA PRO A 28 1.57 -7.58 -26.71
C PRO A 28 0.95 -7.29 -28.08
N GLN A 29 1.17 -8.19 -29.04
CA GLN A 29 0.53 -8.10 -30.38
C GLN A 29 -0.95 -8.48 -30.32
N CYS A 30 -1.38 -9.17 -29.26
CA CYS A 30 -2.75 -9.57 -29.04
C CYS A 30 -3.60 -8.40 -28.52
N LEU A 31 -4.63 -8.01 -29.28
CA LEU A 31 -5.55 -6.93 -28.89
C LEU A 31 -6.31 -7.23 -27.57
N VAL A 32 -6.60 -8.51 -27.31
CA VAL A 32 -7.23 -8.94 -26.05
C VAL A 32 -6.29 -8.70 -24.87
N GLU A 33 -5.02 -9.09 -25.01
CA GLU A 33 -4.00 -8.89 -23.97
C GLU A 33 -3.79 -7.40 -23.69
N GLN A 34 -3.72 -6.56 -24.73
CA GLN A 34 -3.68 -5.10 -24.56
C GLN A 34 -4.88 -4.56 -23.78
N GLY A 35 -6.09 -5.07 -24.06
CA GLY A 35 -7.30 -4.71 -23.34
C GLY A 35 -7.24 -5.07 -21.87
N VAL A 36 -6.85 -6.31 -21.57
CA VAL A 36 -6.69 -6.81 -20.19
C VAL A 36 -5.64 -5.98 -19.45
N ASN A 37 -4.49 -5.69 -20.07
CA ASN A 37 -3.42 -4.91 -19.47
C ASN A 37 -3.90 -3.49 -19.11
N ARG A 38 -4.68 -2.83 -19.98
CA ARG A 38 -5.24 -1.50 -19.67
C ARG A 38 -6.20 -1.53 -18.48
N VAL A 39 -7.11 -2.52 -18.43
CA VAL A 39 -8.04 -2.67 -17.32
C VAL A 39 -7.29 -2.93 -16.02
N MET A 40 -6.30 -3.83 -16.04
CA MET A 40 -5.50 -4.16 -14.87
C MET A 40 -4.68 -2.95 -14.38
N SER A 41 -4.04 -2.21 -15.28
CA SER A 41 -3.29 -0.99 -14.92
C SER A 41 -4.19 0.07 -14.27
N ALA A 42 -5.40 0.29 -14.79
CA ALA A 42 -6.34 1.24 -14.19
C ALA A 42 -6.77 0.78 -12.78
N THR A 43 -7.15 -0.49 -12.64
CA THR A 43 -7.55 -1.06 -11.34
C THR A 43 -6.43 -0.96 -10.30
N LEU A 44 -5.18 -1.22 -10.70
CA LEU A 44 -4.03 -1.11 -9.80
C LEU A 44 -3.75 0.35 -9.39
N ALA A 45 -3.94 1.31 -10.29
CA ALA A 45 -3.80 2.74 -9.98
C ALA A 45 -4.87 3.20 -8.96
N ASP A 46 -6.11 2.74 -9.12
CA ASP A 46 -7.20 3.03 -8.19
C ASP A 46 -6.92 2.42 -6.81
N ALA A 47 -6.45 1.16 -6.78
CA ALA A 47 -6.07 0.49 -5.55
C ALA A 47 -4.87 1.18 -4.85
N GLN A 48 -3.86 1.61 -5.61
CA GLN A 48 -2.74 2.38 -5.08
C GLN A 48 -3.21 3.69 -4.44
N THR A 49 -4.12 4.41 -5.10
CA THR A 49 -4.71 5.65 -4.56
C THR A 49 -5.38 5.39 -3.21
N LEU A 50 -6.21 4.34 -3.13
CA LEU A 50 -6.88 3.94 -1.89
C LEU A 50 -5.89 3.64 -0.77
N ILE A 51 -4.81 2.89 -1.07
CA ILE A 51 -3.78 2.55 -0.09
C ILE A 51 -3.08 3.81 0.43
N LEU A 52 -2.66 4.70 -0.48
CA LEU A 52 -1.95 5.92 -0.12
C LEU A 52 -2.83 6.88 0.69
N ASP A 53 -4.12 6.97 0.38
CA ASP A 53 -5.06 7.77 1.17
C ASP A 53 -5.27 7.17 2.57
N ARG A 54 -5.28 5.84 2.68
CA ARG A 54 -5.27 5.19 3.99
C ARG A 54 -3.99 5.52 4.77
N PHE A 55 -2.83 5.50 4.13
CA PHE A 55 -1.55 5.81 4.78
C PHE A 55 -1.48 7.26 5.29
N LYS A 56 -2.05 8.22 4.55
CA LYS A 56 -2.17 9.62 5.00
C LYS A 56 -3.08 9.76 6.23
N SER A 57 -4.07 8.87 6.37
CA SER A 57 -5.04 8.90 7.48
C SER A 57 -4.55 8.23 8.77
N LEU A 58 -3.41 7.54 8.74
CA LEU A 58 -2.89 6.78 9.88
C LEU A 58 -1.64 7.45 10.42
N THR A 59 -1.65 7.83 11.69
CA THR A 59 -0.47 8.40 12.35
C THR A 59 0.43 7.31 12.92
N LEU A 60 1.69 7.63 13.15
CA LEU A 60 2.61 6.75 13.86
C LEU A 60 2.15 6.50 15.31
N GLN A 61 1.41 7.45 15.91
CA GLN A 61 0.78 7.28 17.21
C GLN A 61 -0.34 6.24 17.17
N ASP A 62 -1.20 6.26 16.16
CA ASP A 62 -2.27 5.26 15.99
C ASP A 62 -1.69 3.86 15.87
N ILE A 63 -0.64 3.71 15.05
CA ILE A 63 0.06 2.45 14.84
C ILE A 63 0.75 1.98 16.13
N GLY A 64 1.42 2.88 16.85
CA GLY A 64 2.06 2.56 18.12
C GLY A 64 1.06 2.12 19.20
N GLY A 65 -0.11 2.76 19.25
CA GLY A 65 -1.20 2.38 20.15
C GLY A 65 -1.74 0.98 19.86
N GLU A 66 -1.97 0.65 18.58
CA GLU A 66 -2.37 -0.68 18.15
C GLU A 66 -1.32 -1.74 18.53
N PHE A 67 -0.05 -1.48 18.26
CA PHE A 67 1.05 -2.40 18.58
C PHE A 67 1.14 -2.69 20.08
N ILE A 68 1.05 -1.67 20.94
CA ILE A 68 1.08 -1.83 22.39
C ILE A 68 -0.12 -2.64 22.87
N SER A 69 -1.32 -2.37 22.33
CA SER A 69 -2.53 -3.13 22.65
C SER A 69 -2.36 -4.61 22.29
N TYR A 70 -1.93 -4.89 21.06
CA TYR A 70 -1.70 -6.25 20.58
C TYR A 70 -0.66 -7.00 21.43
N PHE A 71 0.44 -6.32 21.79
CA PHE A 71 1.48 -6.90 22.64
C PHE A 71 0.95 -7.28 24.03
N ASN A 72 0.16 -6.40 24.66
CA ASN A 72 -0.44 -6.67 25.97
C ASN A 72 -1.42 -7.85 25.90
N ASP A 73 -2.26 -7.92 24.87
CA ASP A 73 -3.23 -9.01 24.70
C ASP A 73 -2.55 -10.38 24.50
N LYS A 74 -1.41 -10.42 23.79
CA LYS A 74 -0.63 -11.65 23.58
C LYS A 74 0.26 -12.00 24.78
N GLY A 75 0.81 -11.01 25.47
CA GLY A 75 1.69 -11.19 26.62
C GLY A 75 0.99 -11.72 27.87
N HIS A 76 -0.32 -11.50 28.02
CA HIS A 76 -1.12 -12.10 29.10
C HIS A 76 -1.52 -13.57 28.85
N ASN A 77 -1.21 -14.13 27.67
CA ASN A 77 -1.55 -15.50 27.27
C ASN A 77 -0.31 -16.41 27.16
N SER A 78 0.82 -16.03 27.78
CA SER A 78 2.05 -16.84 27.88
C SER A 78 2.41 -17.16 29.32
#